data_AF-A0A8C7MM93-F1
#
_entry.id   AF-A0A8C7MM93-F1
#
_cell.length_a   1.000
_cell.length_b   1.000
_cell.length_c   1.000
_cell.angle_alpha   90.00
_cell.angle_beta   90.00
_cell.angle_gamma   90.00
#
_symmetry.space_group_name_H-M   'P 1'
#
loop_
_entity.id
_entity.type
_entity.pdbx_description
1 polymer ?
#
loop_
_entity_poly.entity_id
_entity_poly.type
_entity_poly.pdbx_seq_one_letter_code
_entity_poly.pdbx_strand_id
1 'polypeptide(L)'
;MATSVTVGGGFTLLRSFAGQIRSRLFAFGKTQKLPCIHTSAALDVNKNWDRKNLHMFPPQKPDEARRPAEVHHCRRQIKYSKDKMWYLANMIRGMTIDEAIAQLEFNDKKGAKIMKEVLLEAQEMAVRNHNVEYKSNLYVAESFSNKGKYLKRIRYHGRGMFGIMDKVHCHYFVKLVEGLPPKAEQKTGFDQAKNYVEQLKSRTIIHAL
;
A
#
# COMPACT_ATOMS: atom_id res chain seq x y z
N MET A 1 -3.22 -40.36 -79.38
CA MET A 1 -4.26 -41.40 -79.65
C MET A 1 -4.49 -42.15 -78.34
N ALA A 2 -5.76 -42.46 -78.00
CA ALA A 2 -6.31 -42.95 -76.72
C ALA A 2 -6.57 -41.84 -75.66
N THR A 3 -7.80 -41.28 -75.55
CA THR A 3 -8.96 -41.66 -74.70
C THR A 3 -8.67 -41.49 -73.19
N SER A 4 -9.47 -40.91 -72.30
CA SER A 4 -10.86 -40.39 -72.25
C SER A 4 -11.13 -40.12 -70.73
N VAL A 5 -11.81 -39.08 -70.23
CA VAL A 5 -13.25 -39.03 -69.88
C VAL A 5 -13.45 -37.97 -68.77
N THR A 6 -14.35 -37.00 -69.06
CA THR A 6 -15.43 -36.33 -68.26
C THR A 6 -15.21 -35.85 -66.81
N VAL A 7 -15.96 -34.89 -66.21
CA VAL A 7 -16.94 -33.83 -66.53
C VAL A 7 -17.14 -33.06 -65.20
N GLY A 8 -17.38 -31.75 -65.24
CA GLY A 8 -17.79 -31.00 -64.05
C GLY A 8 -18.21 -29.57 -64.37
N GLY A 9 -19.35 -29.40 -65.03
CA GLY A 9 -19.97 -28.10 -65.27
C GLY A 9 -20.87 -27.69 -64.09
N GLY A 10 -20.66 -26.48 -63.56
CA GLY A 10 -21.50 -25.85 -62.54
C GLY A 10 -21.96 -24.49 -63.04
N PHE A 11 -23.27 -24.39 -63.30
CA PHE A 11 -24.00 -23.20 -63.76
C PHE A 11 -23.97 -22.06 -62.73
N THR A 12 -23.79 -20.82 -63.22
CA THR A 12 -24.00 -19.57 -62.49
C THR A 12 -25.47 -19.18 -62.53
N LEU A 13 -26.04 -18.80 -61.38
CA LEU A 13 -27.39 -18.21 -61.31
C LEU A 13 -27.35 -16.93 -60.47
N LEU A 14 -27.52 -15.82 -61.17
CA LEU A 14 -27.81 -14.49 -60.66
C LEU A 14 -29.23 -14.45 -60.05
N ARG A 15 -29.38 -13.83 -58.88
CA ARG A 15 -30.61 -13.08 -58.57
C ARG A 15 -30.41 -12.06 -57.45
N SER A 16 -30.56 -10.80 -57.81
CA SER A 16 -30.93 -9.68 -56.93
C SER A 16 -32.44 -9.71 -56.70
N PHE A 17 -32.91 -9.41 -55.48
CA PHE A 17 -34.14 -8.63 -55.27
C PHE A 17 -34.17 -7.98 -53.88
N ALA A 18 -34.81 -6.82 -53.86
CA ALA A 18 -34.88 -5.77 -52.85
C ALA A 18 -35.23 -6.15 -51.40
N GLY A 19 -34.61 -5.43 -50.47
CA GLY A 19 -35.26 -4.43 -49.62
C GLY A 19 -36.38 -4.90 -48.67
N GLN A 20 -36.07 -4.92 -47.36
CA GLN A 20 -37.08 -4.60 -46.36
C GLN A 20 -36.49 -3.81 -45.20
N ILE A 21 -36.98 -2.58 -45.08
CA ILE A 21 -36.72 -1.61 -44.03
C ILE A 21 -37.32 -2.12 -42.72
N ARG A 22 -36.50 -2.17 -41.66
CA ARG A 22 -37.01 -2.07 -40.28
C ARG A 22 -36.21 -1.03 -39.52
N SER A 23 -36.88 0.11 -39.32
CA SER A 23 -36.59 1.08 -38.30
C SER A 23 -36.67 0.44 -36.91
N ARG A 24 -35.74 0.81 -36.02
CA ARG A 24 -36.01 1.04 -34.59
C ARG A 24 -34.75 1.56 -33.88
N LEU A 25 -34.81 2.87 -33.62
CA LEU A 25 -34.41 3.55 -32.39
C LEU A 25 -32.94 3.47 -31.93
N PHE A 26 -32.32 4.65 -31.97
CA PHE A 26 -31.21 5.09 -31.15
C PHE A 26 -31.25 4.52 -29.73
N ALA A 27 -30.22 3.77 -29.36
CA ALA A 27 -29.84 3.56 -27.97
C ALA A 27 -28.41 4.08 -27.80
N PHE A 28 -28.32 5.22 -27.11
CA PHE A 28 -27.11 5.86 -26.63
C PHE A 28 -26.16 4.87 -25.93
N GLY A 29 -24.87 5.00 -26.21
CA GLY A 29 -23.78 4.82 -25.26
C GLY A 29 -23.64 3.45 -24.58
N LYS A 30 -23.28 2.39 -25.32
CA LYS A 30 -22.54 1.27 -24.73
C LYS A 30 -21.06 1.63 -24.74
N THR A 31 -20.53 1.98 -23.57
CA THR A 31 -19.09 2.07 -23.33
C THR A 31 -18.42 0.80 -23.83
N GLN A 32 -17.47 0.95 -24.74
CA GLN A 32 -16.63 -0.14 -25.20
C GLN A 32 -15.82 -0.64 -23.99
N LYS A 33 -16.21 -1.77 -23.42
CA LYS A 33 -15.35 -2.50 -22.49
C LYS A 33 -14.14 -2.97 -23.28
N LEU A 34 -13.01 -2.30 -23.07
CA LEU A 34 -11.71 -2.80 -23.49
C LEU A 34 -11.55 -4.23 -22.95
N PRO A 35 -11.01 -5.19 -23.73
CA PRO A 35 -10.63 -6.49 -23.21
C PRO A 35 -9.44 -6.28 -22.28
N CYS A 36 -9.72 -6.01 -21.01
CA CYS A 36 -8.74 -6.14 -19.96
C CYS A 36 -8.38 -7.62 -19.88
N ILE A 37 -7.21 -7.95 -20.40
CA ILE A 37 -6.53 -9.20 -20.07
C ILE A 37 -6.35 -9.14 -18.55
N HIS A 38 -7.28 -9.76 -17.82
CA HIS A 38 -7.24 -9.87 -16.38
C HIS A 38 -6.11 -10.84 -16.00
N THR A 39 -4.88 -10.34 -15.97
CA THR A 39 -3.87 -10.83 -15.02
C THR A 39 -4.01 -10.07 -13.70
N SER A 40 -5.23 -9.77 -13.26
CA SER A 40 -5.52 -9.48 -11.87
C SER A 40 -5.69 -10.83 -11.16
N ALA A 41 -4.58 -11.53 -10.94
CA ALA A 41 -4.54 -12.39 -9.77
C ALA A 41 -4.72 -11.44 -8.59
N ALA A 42 -5.96 -11.28 -8.13
CA ALA A 42 -6.27 -10.50 -6.95
C ALA A 42 -5.39 -11.08 -5.85
N LEU A 43 -4.31 -10.38 -5.52
CA LEU A 43 -3.58 -10.64 -4.30
C LEU A 43 -4.49 -10.11 -3.20
N ASP A 44 -5.57 -10.84 -2.92
CA ASP A 44 -6.42 -10.73 -1.74
C ASP A 44 -5.62 -11.22 -0.52
N VAL A 45 -4.45 -10.61 -0.34
CA VAL A 45 -3.69 -10.71 0.90
C VAL A 45 -4.40 -9.76 1.84
N ASN A 46 -5.15 -10.34 2.78
CA ASN A 46 -5.94 -9.70 3.83
C ASN A 46 -5.56 -8.21 4.04
N LYS A 47 -6.34 -7.30 3.47
CA LYS A 47 -6.09 -5.84 3.47
C LYS A 47 -6.41 -5.22 4.83
N ASN A 48 -5.89 -5.82 5.90
CA ASN A 48 -6.15 -5.40 7.28
C ASN A 48 -5.75 -3.95 7.52
N TRP A 49 -4.68 -3.48 6.88
CA TRP A 49 -4.23 -2.09 7.01
C TRP A 49 -5.24 -1.09 6.43
N ASP A 50 -5.68 -1.32 5.19
CA ASP A 50 -6.62 -0.43 4.51
C ASP A 50 -8.00 -0.45 5.18
N ARG A 51 -8.38 -1.60 5.77
CA ARG A 51 -9.61 -1.75 6.56
C ARG A 51 -9.62 -0.92 7.85
N LYS A 52 -8.47 -0.53 8.40
CA LYS A 52 -8.44 0.30 9.62
C LYS A 52 -9.11 1.66 9.41
N ASN A 53 -9.04 2.23 8.20
CA ASN A 53 -9.72 3.49 7.88
C ASN A 53 -11.26 3.36 7.82
N LEU A 54 -11.79 2.14 7.73
CA LEU A 54 -13.24 1.90 7.71
C LEU A 54 -13.82 1.79 9.12
N HIS A 55 -12.99 1.86 10.16
CA HIS A 55 -13.46 1.81 11.54
C HIS A 55 -14.15 3.12 11.93
N MET A 56 -15.47 3.05 12.17
CA MET A 56 -16.26 4.17 12.66
C MET A 56 -16.31 4.16 14.19
N PHE A 57 -15.98 5.28 14.81
CA PHE A 57 -16.15 5.47 16.25
C PHE A 57 -17.55 5.98 16.60
N PRO A 58 -18.06 5.68 17.82
CA PRO A 58 -19.27 6.32 18.32
C PRO A 58 -19.06 7.83 18.52
N PRO A 59 -20.14 8.63 18.51
CA PRO A 59 -20.09 10.06 18.74
C PRO A 59 -19.53 10.38 20.14
N GLN A 60 -18.71 11.42 20.24
CA GLN A 60 -18.12 11.84 21.51
C GLN A 60 -19.12 12.61 22.38
N LYS A 61 -18.97 12.49 23.70
CA LYS A 61 -19.70 13.34 24.65
C LYS A 61 -19.02 14.72 24.75
N PRO A 62 -19.75 15.77 25.17
CA PRO A 62 -19.16 17.11 25.32
C PRO A 62 -17.97 17.18 26.30
N ASP A 63 -17.98 16.36 27.34
CA ASP A 63 -16.94 16.34 28.38
C ASP A 63 -15.67 15.57 27.98
N GLU A 64 -15.71 14.82 26.87
CA GLU A 64 -14.57 14.03 26.42
C GLU A 64 -13.58 14.89 25.64
N ALA A 65 -12.29 14.66 25.85
CA ALA A 65 -11.24 15.29 25.05
C ALA A 65 -11.40 14.94 23.55
N ARG A 66 -11.01 15.88 22.68
CA ARG A 66 -11.01 15.68 21.23
C ARG A 66 -10.14 14.48 20.87
N ARG A 67 -10.72 13.51 20.16
CA ARG A 67 -9.99 12.36 19.63
C ARG A 67 -9.18 12.79 18.40
N PRO A 68 -7.86 12.52 18.33
CA PRO A 68 -7.09 12.81 17.13
C PRO A 68 -7.50 11.89 15.98
N ALA A 69 -7.56 12.42 14.76
CA ALA A 69 -7.80 11.61 13.58
C ALA A 69 -6.61 10.68 13.30
N GLU A 70 -6.89 9.41 12.98
CA GLU A 70 -5.89 8.43 12.55
C GLU A 70 -6.09 8.11 11.07
N VAL A 71 -5.00 8.09 10.30
CA VAL A 71 -5.03 7.79 8.87
C VAL A 71 -4.01 6.71 8.56
N HIS A 72 -4.49 5.56 8.07
CA HIS A 72 -3.64 4.46 7.65
C HIS A 72 -3.48 4.46 6.14
N HIS A 73 -2.25 4.42 5.64
CA HIS A 73 -1.98 4.26 4.21
C HIS A 73 -0.87 3.25 3.96
N CYS A 74 -0.90 2.58 2.81
CA CYS A 74 0.16 1.66 2.44
C CYS A 74 0.34 1.53 0.93
N ARG A 75 1.55 1.13 0.53
CA ARG A 75 1.86 0.78 -0.86
C ARG A 75 2.45 -0.62 -0.94
N ARG A 76 1.87 -1.44 -1.83
CA ARG A 76 2.15 -2.87 -1.94
C ARG A 76 3.01 -3.19 -3.16
N GLN A 77 3.64 -4.36 -3.12
CA GLN A 77 4.51 -4.95 -4.16
C GLN A 77 5.64 -4.05 -4.68
N ILE A 78 6.21 -3.22 -3.81
CA ILE A 78 7.31 -2.31 -4.14
C ILE A 78 8.56 -3.13 -4.51
N LYS A 79 9.19 -2.82 -5.65
CA LYS A 79 10.45 -3.45 -6.05
C LYS A 79 11.64 -2.84 -5.30
N TYR A 80 11.78 -3.25 -4.03
CA TYR A 80 12.85 -2.83 -3.13
C TYR A 80 13.06 -3.84 -1.99
N SER A 81 14.18 -3.73 -1.28
CA SER A 81 14.44 -4.58 -0.09
C SER A 81 13.68 -4.06 1.12
N LYS A 82 13.14 -4.97 1.95
CA LYS A 82 12.46 -4.59 3.19
C LYS A 82 13.41 -3.92 4.17
N ASP A 83 14.64 -4.42 4.32
CA ASP A 83 15.55 -3.93 5.37
C ASP A 83 16.05 -2.51 5.04
N LYS A 84 16.34 -2.25 3.76
CA LYS A 84 16.69 -0.92 3.28
C LYS A 84 15.53 0.08 3.43
N MET A 85 14.30 -0.40 3.25
CA MET A 85 13.10 0.41 3.47
C MET A 85 12.88 0.67 4.97
N TRP A 86 13.16 -0.30 5.83
CA TRP A 86 13.01 -0.19 7.27
C TRP A 86 13.87 0.92 7.86
N TYR A 87 15.13 1.07 7.41
CA TYR A 87 15.99 2.19 7.84
C TYR A 87 15.37 3.56 7.53
N LEU A 88 14.81 3.72 6.33
CA LEU A 88 14.12 4.96 5.96
C LEU A 88 12.84 5.16 6.78
N ALA A 89 12.06 4.10 6.98
CA ALA A 89 10.84 4.15 7.80
C ALA A 89 11.16 4.55 9.25
N ASN A 90 12.21 3.97 9.84
CA ASN A 90 12.63 4.28 11.19
C ASN A 90 13.15 5.72 11.31
N MET A 91 13.83 6.23 10.27
CA MET A 91 14.32 7.62 10.23
C MET A 91 13.19 8.63 10.34
N ILE A 92 12.07 8.44 9.63
CA ILE A 92 10.94 9.39 9.64
C ILE A 92 9.94 9.16 10.79
N ARG A 93 10.14 8.14 11.62
CA ARG A 93 9.19 7.81 12.70
C ARG A 93 9.26 8.89 13.77
N GLY A 94 8.09 9.45 14.15
CA GLY A 94 8.00 10.50 15.16
C GLY A 94 8.32 11.91 14.65
N MET A 95 8.65 12.07 13.37
CA MET A 95 8.79 13.40 12.74
C MET A 95 7.43 13.99 12.36
N THR A 96 7.37 15.31 12.22
CA THR A 96 6.22 15.95 11.55
C THR A 96 6.19 15.55 10.08
N ILE A 97 5.02 15.65 9.45
CA ILE A 97 4.89 15.23 8.05
C ILE A 97 5.75 16.08 7.10
N ASP A 98 5.86 17.38 7.38
CA ASP A 98 6.63 18.32 6.56
C ASP A 98 8.14 18.06 6.70
N GLU A 99 8.61 17.83 7.92
CA GLU A 99 10.00 17.41 8.18
C GLU A 99 10.32 16.09 7.47
N ALA A 100 9.42 15.10 7.55
CA ALA A 100 9.62 13.81 6.90
C ALA A 100 9.71 13.96 5.37
N ILE A 101 8.85 14.78 4.76
CA ILE A 101 8.90 15.06 3.32
C ILE A 101 10.20 15.74 2.93
N ALA A 102 10.65 16.74 3.70
CA ALA A 102 11.90 17.44 3.46
C ALA A 102 13.11 16.51 3.56
N GLN A 103 13.16 15.63 4.57
CA GLN A 103 14.24 14.65 4.72
C GLN A 103 14.27 13.61 3.58
N LEU A 104 13.10 13.17 3.11
CA LEU A 104 13.01 12.20 2.01
C LEU A 104 13.34 12.81 0.65
N GLU A 105 13.15 14.11 0.47
CA GLU A 105 13.47 14.83 -0.76
C GLU A 105 14.96 14.84 -1.07
N PHE A 106 15.80 15.07 -0.05
CA PHE A 106 17.26 15.10 -0.19
C PHE A 106 17.93 13.74 0.02
N ASN A 107 17.16 12.67 0.18
CA ASN A 107 17.71 11.33 0.36
C ASN A 107 17.88 10.60 -0.98
N ASP A 108 19.11 10.27 -1.35
CA ASP A 108 19.44 9.64 -2.63
C ASP A 108 18.88 8.22 -2.83
N LYS A 109 18.36 7.60 -1.76
CA LYS A 109 17.86 6.22 -1.85
C LYS A 109 16.58 6.17 -2.69
N LYS A 110 16.51 5.20 -3.61
CA LYS A 110 15.29 4.89 -4.39
C LYS A 110 14.02 4.78 -3.51
N GLY A 111 14.14 4.20 -2.31
CA GLY A 111 13.01 4.05 -1.39
C GLY A 111 12.44 5.39 -0.92
N ALA A 112 13.26 6.43 -0.82
CA ALA A 112 12.84 7.73 -0.33
C ALA A 112 11.84 8.41 -1.26
N LYS A 113 12.07 8.36 -2.58
CA LYS A 113 11.12 8.86 -3.60
C LYS A 113 9.75 8.19 -3.47
N ILE A 114 9.74 6.86 -3.31
CA ILE A 114 8.51 6.08 -3.16
C ILE A 114 7.79 6.43 -1.86
N MET A 115 8.53 6.62 -0.76
CA MET A 115 7.94 7.00 0.53
C MET A 115 7.39 8.43 0.51
N LYS A 116 8.05 9.38 -0.18
CA LYS A 116 7.55 10.75 -0.38
C LYS A 116 6.18 10.73 -1.08
N GLU A 117 6.05 9.97 -2.17
CA GLU A 117 4.76 9.79 -2.87
C GLU A 117 3.68 9.24 -1.92
N VAL A 118 4.00 8.21 -1.13
CA VAL A 118 3.05 7.61 -0.18
C VAL A 118 2.64 8.61 0.92
N LEU A 119 3.55 9.43 1.43
CA LEU A 119 3.21 10.45 2.44
C LEU A 119 2.31 11.55 1.86
N LEU A 120 2.58 12.00 0.64
CA LEU A 120 1.75 13.00 -0.05
C LEU A 120 0.33 12.46 -0.31
N GLU A 121 0.21 11.22 -0.81
CA GLU A 121 -1.09 10.55 -0.97
C GLU A 121 -1.84 10.42 0.35
N ALA A 122 -1.15 10.06 1.44
CA ALA A 122 -1.74 9.93 2.76
C ALA A 122 -2.21 11.29 3.32
N GLN A 123 -1.43 12.35 3.10
CA GLN A 123 -1.79 13.71 3.49
C GLN A 123 -3.04 14.19 2.75
N GLU A 124 -3.12 13.94 1.44
CA GLU A 124 -4.31 14.26 0.66
C GLU A 124 -5.54 13.45 1.11
N MET A 125 -5.36 12.18 1.44
CA MET A 125 -6.43 11.32 1.94
C MET A 125 -6.92 11.75 3.34
N ALA A 126 -6.02 12.27 4.18
CA ALA A 126 -6.38 12.82 5.49
C ALA A 126 -7.34 14.02 5.34
N VAL A 127 -7.02 14.95 4.44
CA VAL A 127 -7.84 16.14 4.20
C VAL A 127 -9.16 15.79 3.51
N ARG A 128 -9.10 14.99 2.44
CA ARG A 128 -10.27 14.73 1.59
C ARG A 128 -11.28 13.78 2.24
N ASN A 129 -10.82 12.75 2.95
CA ASN A 129 -11.69 11.67 3.42
C ASN A 129 -11.84 11.60 4.94
N HIS A 130 -10.83 12.05 5.71
CA HIS A 130 -10.80 11.91 7.18
C HIS A 130 -11.06 13.24 7.90
N ASN A 131 -11.52 14.27 7.18
CA ASN A 131 -11.89 15.59 7.69
C ASN A 131 -10.79 16.28 8.52
N VAL A 132 -9.52 16.11 8.13
CA VAL A 132 -8.41 16.86 8.72
C VAL A 132 -8.31 18.24 8.07
N GLU A 133 -8.40 19.31 8.85
CA GLU A 133 -8.37 20.69 8.36
C GLU A 133 -6.95 21.12 7.92
N TYR A 134 -5.95 20.87 8.76
CA TYR A 134 -4.57 21.31 8.54
C TYR A 134 -3.68 20.17 8.07
N LYS A 135 -3.13 20.31 6.85
CA LYS A 135 -2.18 19.34 6.25
C LYS A 135 -0.89 19.17 7.04
N SER A 136 -0.42 20.24 7.68
CA SER A 136 0.83 20.28 8.46
C SER A 136 0.67 19.74 9.88
N ASN A 137 -0.57 19.71 10.42
CA ASN A 137 -0.86 19.20 11.77
C ASN A 137 -0.98 17.66 11.80
N LEU A 138 -0.03 17.00 11.15
CA LEU A 138 0.07 15.56 11.07
C LEU A 138 1.50 15.14 11.39
N TYR A 139 1.64 14.04 12.10
CA TYR A 139 2.93 13.42 12.36
C TYR A 139 2.91 11.93 12.05
N VAL A 140 4.09 11.38 11.79
CA VAL A 140 4.26 9.96 11.48
C VAL A 140 4.31 9.16 12.79
N ALA A 141 3.17 8.60 13.20
CA ALA A 141 3.08 7.82 14.43
C ALA A 141 3.71 6.42 14.27
N GLU A 142 3.35 5.71 13.20
CA GLU A 142 3.92 4.40 12.89
C GLU A 142 4.39 4.36 11.45
N SER A 143 5.57 3.76 11.25
CA SER A 143 6.18 3.58 9.94
C SER A 143 6.97 2.27 9.96
N PHE A 144 6.63 1.36 9.06
CA PHE A 144 7.34 0.09 8.95
C PHE A 144 7.24 -0.52 7.56
N SER A 145 8.08 -1.51 7.30
CA SER A 145 8.13 -2.22 6.03
C SER A 145 8.05 -3.72 6.23
N ASN A 146 7.22 -4.41 5.44
CA ASN A 146 7.12 -5.87 5.47
C ASN A 146 7.59 -6.51 4.17
N LYS A 147 7.82 -7.83 4.24
CA LYS A 147 8.12 -8.69 3.10
C LYS A 147 6.91 -8.76 2.16
N GLY A 148 7.15 -8.58 0.86
CA GLY A 148 6.16 -8.80 -0.19
C GLY A 148 6.23 -10.22 -0.78
N LYS A 149 5.58 -10.42 -1.93
CA LYS A 149 5.63 -11.71 -2.63
C LYS A 149 6.97 -11.85 -3.35
N TYR A 150 7.80 -12.80 -2.93
CA TYR A 150 9.10 -13.05 -3.55
C TYR A 150 8.93 -14.07 -4.67
N LEU A 151 9.64 -13.86 -5.79
CA LEU A 151 9.69 -14.83 -6.87
C LEU A 151 11.06 -15.49 -6.89
N LYS A 152 11.10 -16.83 -6.96
CA LYS A 152 12.35 -17.58 -7.08
C LYS A 152 12.86 -17.58 -8.52
N ARG A 153 14.17 -17.48 -8.69
CA ARG A 153 14.89 -17.58 -9.97
C ARG A 153 16.15 -18.40 -9.76
N ILE A 154 16.71 -18.96 -10.83
CA ILE A 154 17.95 -19.74 -10.77
C ILE A 154 19.12 -18.79 -11.03
N ARG A 155 20.19 -18.91 -10.24
CA ARG A 155 21.50 -18.30 -10.48
C ARG A 155 22.49 -19.41 -10.79
N TYR A 156 22.96 -19.46 -12.03
CA TYR A 156 23.97 -20.45 -12.43
C TYR A 156 25.34 -20.09 -11.85
N HIS A 157 26.06 -21.12 -11.42
CA HIS A 157 27.43 -21.05 -10.91
C HIS A 157 28.33 -22.02 -11.69
N GLY A 158 29.64 -21.98 -11.44
CA GLY A 158 30.58 -22.92 -12.06
C GLY A 158 30.34 -24.37 -11.63
N ARG A 159 30.99 -25.32 -12.33
CA ARG A 159 30.97 -26.76 -12.01
C ARG A 159 29.55 -27.38 -11.97
N GLY A 160 28.64 -26.90 -12.82
CA GLY A 160 27.26 -27.42 -12.88
C GLY A 160 26.39 -27.06 -11.66
N MET A 161 26.86 -26.17 -10.78
CA MET A 161 26.12 -25.77 -9.58
C MET A 161 25.13 -24.63 -9.88
N PHE A 162 24.05 -24.55 -9.11
CA PHE A 162 23.14 -23.40 -9.16
C PHE A 162 22.61 -23.05 -7.77
N GLY A 163 22.34 -21.76 -7.57
CA GLY A 163 21.68 -21.22 -6.37
C GLY A 163 20.29 -20.71 -6.70
N ILE A 164 19.44 -20.61 -5.68
CA ILE A 164 18.11 -19.98 -5.81
C ILE A 164 18.25 -18.50 -5.45
N MET A 165 17.97 -17.63 -6.42
CA MET A 165 17.91 -16.18 -6.26
C MET A 165 16.47 -15.73 -6.07
N ASP A 166 16.20 -14.97 -5.01
CA ASP A 166 14.91 -14.34 -4.79
C ASP A 166 14.82 -12.96 -5.46
N LYS A 167 13.79 -12.76 -6.28
CA LYS A 167 13.34 -11.43 -6.70
C LYS A 167 12.54 -10.83 -5.55
N VAL A 168 13.23 -10.05 -4.74
CA VAL A 168 12.70 -9.39 -3.54
C VAL A 168 11.70 -8.29 -3.89
N HIS A 169 10.61 -8.20 -3.14
CA HIS A 169 9.62 -7.12 -3.14
C HIS A 169 9.23 -6.78 -1.70
N CYS A 170 8.84 -5.56 -1.40
CA CYS A 170 8.40 -5.17 -0.06
C CYS A 170 7.07 -4.42 -0.09
N HIS A 171 6.57 -4.15 1.10
CA HIS A 171 5.40 -3.32 1.36
C HIS A 171 5.81 -2.24 2.35
N TYR A 172 5.27 -1.05 2.18
CA TYR A 172 5.50 0.07 3.09
C TYR A 172 4.17 0.52 3.68
N PHE A 173 4.15 0.69 5.00
CA PHE A 173 2.97 1.04 5.79
C PHE A 173 3.27 2.30 6.61
N VAL A 174 2.30 3.20 6.65
CA VAL A 174 2.36 4.44 7.43
C VAL A 174 1.03 4.67 8.15
N LYS A 175 1.12 5.11 9.41
CA LYS A 175 0.02 5.65 10.21
C LYS A 175 0.33 7.11 10.50
N LEU A 176 -0.50 8.01 9.99
CA LEU A 176 -0.47 9.42 10.35
C LEU A 176 -1.49 9.66 11.47
N VAL A 177 -1.13 10.52 12.40
CA VAL A 177 -2.01 10.95 13.50
C VAL A 177 -2.06 12.47 13.52
N GLU A 178 -3.25 13.01 13.75
CA GLU A 178 -3.48 14.45 13.93
C GLU A 178 -2.83 14.96 15.22
N GLY A 179 -2.13 16.09 15.11
CA GLY A 179 -1.49 16.76 16.25
C GLY A 179 0.02 16.93 16.08
N LEU A 180 0.64 17.43 17.13
CA LEU A 180 2.08 17.55 17.22
C LEU A 180 2.71 16.20 17.60
N PRO A 181 3.93 15.90 17.12
CA PRO A 181 4.64 14.70 17.53
C PRO A 181 4.89 14.73 19.04
N PRO A 182 4.70 13.60 19.75
CA PRO A 182 4.96 13.53 21.18
C PRO A 182 6.44 13.78 21.45
N LYS A 183 6.74 14.66 22.41
CA LYS A 183 8.12 14.92 22.82
C LYS A 183 8.66 13.70 23.57
N ALA A 184 9.85 13.26 23.23
CA ALA A 184 10.54 12.22 23.97
C ALA A 184 11.02 12.80 25.31
N GLU A 185 10.36 12.42 26.41
CA GLU A 185 10.78 12.80 27.75
C GLU A 185 12.04 12.03 28.13
N GLN A 186 13.10 12.77 28.49
CA GLN A 186 14.34 12.17 28.98
C GLN A 186 14.24 12.00 30.48
N LYS A 187 14.50 10.79 30.98
CA LYS A 187 14.54 10.52 32.42
C LYS A 187 15.73 11.24 33.04
N THR A 188 15.47 12.08 34.03
CA THR A 188 16.52 12.78 34.78
C THR A 188 17.18 11.84 35.79
N GLY A 189 18.35 12.24 36.31
CA GLY A 189 19.02 11.49 37.39
C GLY A 189 18.16 11.42 38.67
N PHE A 190 17.35 12.45 38.93
CA PHE A 190 16.43 12.45 40.06
C PHE A 190 15.30 11.42 39.87
N ASP A 191 14.75 11.31 38.66
CA ASP A 191 13.74 10.30 38.34
C ASP A 191 14.31 8.89 38.51
N GLN A 192 15.57 8.68 38.11
CA GLN A 192 16.26 7.40 38.30
C GLN A 192 16.43 7.08 39.79
N ALA A 193 16.89 8.06 40.59
CA ALA A 193 17.03 7.90 42.03
C ALA A 193 15.68 7.62 42.72
N LYS A 194 14.62 8.32 42.29
CA LYS A 194 13.25 8.10 42.78
C LYS A 194 12.77 6.68 42.47
N ASN A 195 12.91 6.23 41.23
CA ASN A 195 12.56 4.85 40.82
C ASN A 195 13.34 3.81 41.63
N TYR A 196 14.63 4.05 41.87
CA TYR A 196 15.47 3.17 42.70
C TYR A 196 14.96 3.10 44.15
N VAL A 197 14.64 4.26 44.75
CA VAL A 197 14.07 4.31 46.10
C VAL A 197 12.70 3.64 46.16
N GLU A 198 11.84 3.84 45.15
CA GLU A 198 10.55 3.16 45.04
C GLU A 198 10.71 1.64 44.96
N GLN A 199 11.67 1.14 44.17
CA GLN A 199 11.99 -0.28 44.08
C GLN A 199 12.48 -0.84 45.42
N LEU A 200 13.29 -0.09 46.17
CA LEU A 200 13.70 -0.46 47.52
C LEU A 200 12.54 -0.45 48.52
N LYS A 201 11.55 0.43 48.35
CA LYS A 201 10.34 0.48 49.19
C LYS A 201 9.37 -0.65 48.87
N SER A 202 9.24 -1.05 47.61
CA SER A 202 8.31 -2.08 47.16
C SER A 202 8.80 -3.52 47.43
N ARG A 203 10.00 -3.70 47.98
CA ARG A 203 10.53 -5.03 48.30
C ARG A 203 9.75 -5.64 49.47
N THR A 204 9.20 -6.83 49.25
CA THR A 204 8.55 -7.65 50.28
C THR A 204 9.44 -8.85 50.63
N ILE A 205 9.21 -9.46 51.80
CA ILE A 205 9.95 -10.65 52.20
C ILE A 205 9.48 -11.82 51.33
N ILE A 206 10.35 -12.26 50.44
CA ILE A 206 10.09 -13.41 49.58
C ILE A 206 10.30 -14.64 50.48
N HIS A 207 9.26 -15.45 50.69
CA HIS A 207 9.23 -16.64 51.59
C HIS A 207 8.84 -16.43 53.06
N ALA A 208 8.15 -15.34 53.40
CA ALA A 208 7.44 -15.21 54.68
C ALA A 208 5.99 -14.77 54.44
N LEU A 209 5.10 -15.10 55.38
CA LEU A 209 3.70 -14.62 55.40
C LEU A 209 3.64 -13.13 55.78
#